data_AF-A0A9D1D759-F1
#
_entry.id   AF-A0A9D1D759-F1
#
_cell.length_a   1.000
_cell.length_b   1.000
_cell.length_c   1.000
_cell.angle_alpha   90.00
_cell.angle_beta   90.00
_cell.angle_gamma   90.00
#
_symmetry.space_group_name_H-M   'P 1'
#
loop_
_entity.id
_entity.type
_entity.pdbx_description
1 polymer ?
#
loop_
_entity_poly.entity_id
_entity_poly.type
_entity_poly.pdbx_seq_one_letter_code
_entity_poly.pdbx_strand_id
1 'polypeptide(L)'
;MADVKVRFYPASFTVEAALALSVVFLAIAVLIRHALCVHDMVSGSMILEEMVEKIRFRKDGDEWENVYEAEGMRKGNPRPYLGDYKIDIQLESRQASGTAKAGGWEGQIYMKRFQPETFLRQMEAMLEIGDVMDAGEDGV
;
A
#
# COMPACT_ATOMS: atom_id res chain seq x y z
N MET A 1 42.41 23.11 45.09
CA MET A 1 41.37 23.17 44.03
C MET A 1 41.98 23.91 42.85
N ALA A 2 42.33 23.19 41.77
CA ALA A 2 42.89 23.80 40.58
C ALA A 2 41.76 24.43 39.76
N ASP A 3 41.83 25.76 39.60
CA ASP A 3 40.95 26.55 38.74
C ASP A 3 41.29 26.23 37.27
N VAL A 4 40.44 25.42 36.62
CA VAL A 4 40.60 25.06 35.21
C VAL A 4 40.17 26.26 34.36
N LYS A 5 41.13 27.11 33.99
CA LYS A 5 40.90 28.20 33.03
C LYS A 5 40.63 27.64 31.64
N VAL A 6 39.36 27.61 31.24
CA VAL A 6 38.93 27.30 29.88
C VAL A 6 39.41 28.42 28.95
N ARG A 7 40.40 28.14 28.09
CA ARG A 7 40.85 29.06 27.04
C ARG A 7 39.93 28.94 25.83
N PHE A 8 39.13 29.98 25.57
CA PHE A 8 38.36 30.10 24.34
C PHE A 8 39.26 30.59 23.21
N TYR A 9 39.45 29.77 22.17
CA TYR A 9 40.13 30.20 20.95
C TYR A 9 39.08 30.76 19.98
N PRO A 10 39.37 31.87 19.26
CA PRO A 10 38.39 32.51 18.38
C PRO A 10 37.89 31.60 17.24
N ALA A 11 38.66 30.58 16.87
CA ALA A 11 38.26 29.56 15.89
C ALA A 11 37.43 28.41 16.50
N SER A 12 37.28 28.32 17.81
CA SER A 12 36.51 27.23 18.45
C SER A 12 35.02 27.29 18.11
N PHE A 13 34.46 28.50 17.94
CA PHE A 13 33.05 28.69 17.59
C PHE A 13 32.70 28.16 16.20
N THR A 14 33.59 28.32 15.21
CA THR A 14 33.34 27.82 13.85
C THR A 14 33.45 26.30 13.77
N VAL A 15 34.33 25.68 14.56
CA VAL A 15 34.46 24.22 14.66
C VAL A 15 33.22 23.61 15.33
N GLU A 16 32.75 24.21 16.42
CA GLU A 16 31.53 23.76 17.11
C GLU A 16 30.28 23.90 16.23
N ALA A 17 30.16 25.03 15.51
CA ALA A 17 29.08 25.25 14.55
C ALA A 17 29.15 24.25 13.38
N ALA A 18 30.34 23.91 12.87
CA ALA A 18 30.50 22.92 11.81
C ALA A 18 30.06 21.52 12.25
N LEU A 19 30.42 21.11 13.48
CA LEU A 19 29.95 19.85 14.05
C LEU A 19 28.43 19.84 14.24
N ALA A 20 27.85 20.91 14.79
CA ALA A 20 26.41 21.04 14.95
C ALA A 20 25.68 20.94 13.60
N LEU A 21 26.14 21.67 12.57
CA LEU A 21 25.57 21.62 11.22
C LEU A 21 25.67 20.23 10.59
N SER A 22 26.79 19.51 10.79
CA SER A 22 26.95 18.16 10.25
C SER A 22 25.90 17.18 10.80
N VAL A 23 25.59 17.28 12.09
CA VAL A 23 24.54 16.46 12.73
C VAL A 23 23.16 16.84 12.20
N VAL A 24 22.90 18.14 12.01
CA VAL A 24 21.63 18.63 11.42
C VAL A 24 21.45 18.12 10.00
N PHE A 25 22.47 18.21 9.15
CA PHE A 25 22.39 17.69 7.78
C PHE A 25 22.18 16.18 7.75
N LEU A 26 22.85 15.43 8.63
CA LEU A 26 22.63 13.99 8.76
C LEU A 26 21.18 13.69 9.16
N ALA A 27 20.63 14.42 10.13
CA ALA A 27 19.24 14.26 10.55
C ALA A 27 18.25 14.53 9.40
N ILE A 28 18.45 15.63 8.65
CA ILE A 28 17.63 15.96 7.48
C ILE A 28 17.75 14.88 6.41
N ALA A 29 18.96 14.38 6.13
CA ALA A 29 19.17 13.31 5.16
C ALA A 29 18.43 12.02 5.54
N VAL A 30 18.44 11.65 6.83
CA VAL A 30 17.68 10.50 7.33
C VAL A 30 16.18 10.72 7.18
N LEU A 31 15.67 11.92 7.47
CA LEU A 31 14.25 12.24 7.30
C LEU A 31 13.81 12.18 5.84
N ILE A 32 14.58 12.75 4.92
CA ILE A 32 14.28 12.69 3.48
C ILE A 32 14.26 11.24 3.01
N ARG A 33 15.26 10.45 3.39
CA ARG A 33 15.33 9.02 3.07
C ARG A 33 14.10 8.27 3.59
N HIS A 34 13.69 8.54 4.82
CA HIS A 34 12.51 7.91 5.40
C HIS A 34 11.23 8.33 4.66
N ALA A 35 11.06 9.61 4.34
CA ALA A 35 9.91 10.11 3.61
C ALA A 35 9.78 9.46 2.21
N LEU A 36 10.89 9.34 1.48
CA LEU A 36 10.91 8.65 0.18
C LEU A 36 10.58 7.16 0.32
N CYS A 37 11.08 6.51 1.37
CA CYS A 37 10.78 5.12 1.63
C CYS A 37 9.28 4.90 1.91
N VAL A 38 8.68 5.74 2.77
CA VAL A 38 7.23 5.68 3.06
C VAL A 38 6.41 6.00 1.83
N HIS A 39 6.79 7.02 1.05
CA HIS A 39 6.14 7.33 -0.22
C HIS A 39 6.12 6.11 -1.15
N ASP A 40 7.26 5.44 -1.31
CA ASP A 40 7.36 4.28 -2.18
C ASP A 40 6.54 3.09 -1.65
N MET A 41 6.46 2.88 -0.34
CA MET A 41 5.60 1.84 0.23
C MET A 41 4.11 2.12 -0.01
N VAL A 42 3.66 3.34 0.26
CA VAL A 42 2.24 3.74 0.14
C VAL A 42 1.81 3.72 -1.33
N SER A 43 2.59 4.35 -2.21
CA SER A 43 2.31 4.33 -3.66
C SER A 43 2.39 2.91 -4.23
N GLY A 44 3.25 2.05 -3.69
CA GLY A 44 3.32 0.62 -4.06
C GLY A 44 2.05 -0.13 -3.67
N SER A 45 1.63 0.03 -2.42
CA SER A 45 0.40 -0.59 -1.90
C SER A 45 -0.83 -0.14 -2.70
N MET A 46 -0.94 1.16 -3.00
CA MET A 46 -2.05 1.71 -3.78
C MET A 46 -2.09 1.14 -5.21
N ILE A 47 -0.94 1.01 -5.88
CA ILE A 47 -0.87 0.40 -7.22
C ILE A 47 -1.28 -1.08 -7.15
N LEU A 48 -0.82 -1.81 -6.13
CA LEU A 48 -1.21 -3.20 -5.92
C LEU A 48 -2.73 -3.33 -5.74
N GLU A 49 -3.33 -2.50 -4.87
CA GLU A 49 -4.78 -2.45 -4.67
C GLU A 49 -5.53 -2.17 -5.96
N GLU A 50 -5.09 -1.17 -6.74
CA GLU A 50 -5.72 -0.82 -8.02
C GLU A 50 -5.68 -2.00 -9.01
N MET A 51 -4.55 -2.71 -9.11
CA MET A 51 -4.44 -3.86 -10.02
C MET A 51 -5.29 -5.04 -9.54
N VAL A 52 -5.31 -5.33 -8.23
CA VAL A 52 -6.14 -6.40 -7.67
C VAL A 52 -7.63 -6.08 -7.85
N GLU A 53 -8.05 -4.83 -7.67
CA GLU A 53 -9.44 -4.43 -7.89
C GLU A 53 -9.83 -4.53 -9.37
N LYS A 54 -8.93 -4.18 -10.31
CA LYS A 54 -9.17 -4.35 -11.75
C LYS A 54 -9.42 -5.81 -12.15
N ILE A 55 -8.63 -6.75 -11.62
CA ILE A 55 -8.83 -8.19 -11.93
C ILE A 55 -10.09 -8.75 -11.27
N ARG A 56 -10.49 -8.19 -10.12
CA ARG A 56 -11.66 -8.64 -9.35
C ARG A 56 -12.96 -8.56 -10.13
N PHE A 57 -13.08 -7.61 -11.06
CA PHE A 57 -14.26 -7.40 -11.90
C PHE A 57 -14.22 -8.08 -13.28
N ARG A 58 -13.12 -8.78 -13.61
CA ARG A 58 -12.97 -9.44 -14.91
C ARG A 58 -13.75 -10.75 -15.00
N LYS A 59 -14.23 -11.05 -16.21
CA LYS A 59 -14.88 -12.31 -16.55
C LYS A 59 -13.82 -13.37 -16.87
N ASP A 60 -14.13 -14.63 -16.57
CA ASP A 60 -13.25 -15.75 -16.86
C ASP A 60 -13.05 -15.90 -18.39
N GLY A 61 -11.79 -16.04 -18.82
CA GLY A 61 -11.42 -16.24 -20.23
C GLY A 61 -10.67 -15.09 -20.91
N ASP A 62 -10.51 -13.94 -20.26
CA ASP A 62 -9.66 -12.85 -20.76
C ASP A 62 -8.18 -13.12 -20.43
N GLU A 63 -7.26 -12.88 -21.36
CA GLU A 63 -5.83 -12.80 -21.04
C GLU A 63 -5.57 -11.49 -20.28
N TRP A 64 -5.44 -11.58 -18.95
CA TRP A 64 -5.32 -10.40 -18.09
C TRP A 64 -4.05 -10.36 -17.22
N GLU A 65 -3.49 -11.53 -16.89
CA GLU A 65 -2.37 -11.69 -15.94
C GLU A 65 -1.17 -10.83 -16.38
N ASN A 66 -0.67 -11.06 -17.59
CA ASN A 66 0.46 -10.31 -18.15
C ASN A 66 0.18 -8.82 -18.38
N VAL A 67 -1.08 -8.42 -18.62
CA VAL A 67 -1.43 -7.03 -18.97
C VAL A 67 -1.43 -6.15 -17.74
N TYR A 68 -2.07 -6.58 -16.65
CA TYR A 68 -2.16 -5.79 -15.43
C TYR A 68 -0.86 -5.83 -14.62
N GLU A 69 -0.09 -6.92 -14.69
CA GLU A 69 1.27 -6.94 -14.13
C GLU A 69 2.16 -5.94 -14.85
N ALA A 70 2.17 -5.94 -16.19
CA ALA A 70 2.94 -4.98 -16.96
C ALA A 70 2.47 -3.53 -16.71
N GLU A 71 1.15 -3.30 -16.59
CA GLU A 71 0.61 -1.99 -16.23
C GLU A 71 1.07 -1.55 -14.83
N GLY A 72 0.98 -2.44 -13.84
CA GLY A 72 1.42 -2.21 -12.47
C GLY A 72 2.92 -1.95 -12.36
N MET A 73 3.74 -2.70 -13.10
CA MET A 73 5.19 -2.46 -13.19
C MET A 73 5.51 -1.13 -13.86
N ARG A 74 4.78 -0.74 -14.92
CA ARG A 74 4.96 0.56 -15.59
C ARG A 74 4.54 1.74 -14.71
N LYS A 75 3.45 1.60 -13.95
CA LYS A 75 3.00 2.62 -12.99
C LYS A 75 3.95 2.72 -11.79
N GLY A 76 4.51 1.59 -11.39
CA GLY A 76 5.36 1.48 -10.23
C GLY A 76 6.82 1.84 -10.46
N ASN A 77 7.28 2.03 -11.71
CA ASN A 77 8.70 2.27 -12.03
C ASN A 77 8.90 3.50 -12.93
N PRO A 78 10.01 4.24 -12.75
CA PRO A 78 11.04 4.07 -11.73
C PRO A 78 10.62 4.65 -10.36
N ARG A 79 11.21 4.15 -9.27
CA ARG A 79 11.01 4.68 -7.90
C ARG A 79 12.23 5.42 -7.37
N PRO A 80 12.02 6.46 -6.54
CA PRO A 80 13.10 7.27 -5.99
C PRO A 80 13.98 6.53 -4.96
N TYR A 81 13.48 5.55 -4.22
CA TYR A 81 14.27 4.93 -3.14
C TYR A 81 14.23 3.40 -3.10
N LEU A 82 13.06 2.75 -3.17
CA LEU A 82 12.96 1.29 -3.03
C LEU A 82 13.42 0.48 -4.27
N GLY A 83 13.77 1.16 -5.37
CA GLY A 83 14.25 0.52 -6.59
C GLY A 83 13.14 -0.12 -7.42
N ASP A 84 13.46 -1.20 -8.15
CA ASP A 84 12.55 -1.85 -9.07
C ASP A 84 11.34 -2.47 -8.35
N TYR A 85 10.16 -2.03 -8.77
CA TYR A 85 8.87 -2.52 -8.32
C TYR A 85 8.43 -3.70 -9.17
N LYS A 86 8.16 -4.83 -8.52
CA LYS A 86 7.59 -6.04 -9.12
C LYS A 86 6.24 -6.31 -8.51
N ILE A 87 5.31 -6.76 -9.34
CA ILE A 87 3.94 -7.11 -8.96
C ILE A 87 3.61 -8.46 -9.58
N ASP A 88 2.92 -9.30 -8.82
CA ASP A 88 2.39 -10.60 -9.21
C ASP A 88 0.93 -10.64 -8.74
N ILE A 89 0.00 -10.97 -9.62
CA ILE A 89 -1.44 -10.93 -9.34
C ILE A 89 -2.10 -12.21 -9.79
N GLN A 90 -2.95 -12.75 -8.92
CA GLN A 90 -3.58 -14.05 -9.12
C GLN A 90 -5.08 -13.90 -8.91
N LEU A 91 -5.85 -14.47 -9.84
CA LEU A 91 -7.31 -14.51 -9.76
C LEU A 91 -7.74 -15.96 -9.58
N GLU A 92 -8.26 -16.26 -8.40
CA GLU A 92 -8.89 -17.53 -8.13
C GLU A 92 -10.41 -17.46 -8.37
N SER A 93 -11.07 -18.61 -8.30
CA SER A 93 -12.52 -18.73 -8.51
C SER A 93 -13.36 -17.86 -7.57
N ARG A 94 -12.87 -17.56 -6.36
CA ARG A 94 -13.62 -16.81 -5.32
C ARG A 94 -12.88 -15.62 -4.75
N GLN A 95 -11.60 -15.45 -5.08
CA GLN A 95 -10.74 -14.43 -4.50
C GLN A 95 -9.77 -13.90 -5.54
N ALA A 96 -9.39 -12.64 -5.39
CA ALA A 96 -8.31 -12.00 -6.11
C ALA A 96 -7.21 -11.70 -5.10
N SER A 97 -5.98 -12.08 -5.41
CA SER A 97 -4.82 -11.80 -4.57
C SER A 97 -3.72 -11.14 -5.39
N GLY A 98 -2.87 -10.39 -4.71
CA GLY A 98 -1.71 -9.79 -5.34
C GLY A 98 -0.58 -9.64 -4.35
N THR A 99 0.64 -9.75 -4.86
CA THR A 99 1.86 -9.48 -4.12
C THR A 99 2.69 -8.44 -4.86
N ALA A 100 3.27 -7.51 -4.11
CA ALA A 100 4.18 -6.50 -4.64
C ALA A 100 5.47 -6.46 -3.83
N LYS A 101 6.58 -6.22 -4.52
CA LYS A 101 7.93 -6.17 -3.94
C LYS A 101 8.68 -4.97 -4.50
N ALA A 102 9.33 -4.22 -3.62
CA ALA A 102 10.29 -3.18 -4.00
C ALA A 102 11.37 -3.08 -2.92
N GLY A 103 12.61 -3.35 -3.29
CA GLY A 103 13.75 -3.29 -2.38
C GLY A 103 13.54 -4.20 -1.16
N GLY A 104 13.51 -3.61 0.03
CA GLY A 104 13.26 -4.32 1.30
C GLY A 104 11.79 -4.38 1.73
N TRP A 105 10.85 -3.90 0.91
CA TRP A 105 9.42 -3.90 1.21
C TRP A 105 8.68 -4.97 0.38
N GLU A 106 7.74 -5.66 1.02
CA GLU A 106 6.81 -6.60 0.42
C GLU A 106 5.39 -6.31 0.95
N GLY A 107 4.43 -6.21 0.04
CA GLY A 107 3.01 -6.05 0.34
C GLY A 107 2.20 -7.19 -0.26
N GLN A 108 1.21 -7.70 0.48
CA GLN A 108 0.30 -8.73 0.01
C GLN A 108 -1.14 -8.33 0.32
N ILE A 109 -2.03 -8.54 -0.63
CA ILE A 109 -3.45 -8.20 -0.53
C ILE A 109 -4.31 -9.36 -0.99
N TYR A 110 -5.44 -9.51 -0.31
CA TYR A 110 -6.47 -10.49 -0.61
C TYR A 110 -7.82 -9.77 -0.65
N MET A 111 -8.55 -9.95 -1.74
CA MET A 111 -9.88 -9.38 -1.95
C MET A 111 -10.85 -10.48 -2.37
N LYS A 112 -12.08 -10.44 -1.85
CA LYS A 112 -13.13 -11.38 -2.28
C LYS A 112 -13.58 -11.03 -3.70
N ARG A 113 -13.71 -12.02 -4.59
CA ARG A 113 -14.15 -11.78 -5.97
C ARG A 113 -15.53 -11.13 -6.02
N PHE A 114 -15.74 -10.23 -6.98
CA PHE A 114 -17.04 -9.59 -7.16
C PHE A 114 -18.04 -10.61 -7.73
N GLN A 115 -19.12 -10.88 -6.99
CA GLN A 115 -20.14 -11.89 -7.32
C GLN A 115 -21.55 -11.28 -7.20
N PRO A 116 -21.98 -10.46 -8.18
CA PRO A 116 -23.25 -9.76 -8.11
C PRO A 116 -24.45 -10.71 -8.03
N GLU A 117 -24.35 -11.90 -8.62
CA GLU A 117 -25.42 -12.91 -8.60
C GLU A 117 -25.69 -13.44 -7.18
N THR A 118 -24.64 -13.54 -6.35
CA THR A 118 -24.80 -14.00 -4.96
C THR A 118 -25.55 -12.96 -4.12
N PHE A 119 -25.31 -11.68 -4.38
CA PHE A 119 -26.04 -10.59 -3.74
C PHE A 119 -27.52 -10.61 -4.15
N LEU A 120 -27.81 -10.76 -5.45
CA LEU A 120 -29.20 -10.85 -5.93
C LEU A 120 -29.96 -12.04 -5.32
N ARG A 121 -29.32 -13.21 -5.22
CA ARG A 121 -29.92 -14.38 -4.55
C ARG A 121 -30.20 -14.13 -3.08
N GLN A 122 -29.34 -13.39 -2.38
CA GLN A 122 -29.57 -13.04 -0.98
C GLN A 122 -30.74 -12.07 -0.82
N MET A 123 -30.88 -11.09 -1.71
CA MET A 123 -32.02 -10.17 -1.71
C MET A 123 -33.33 -10.89 -2.00
N GLU A 124 -33.35 -11.79 -2.99
CA GLU A 124 -34.52 -12.60 -3.32
C GLU A 124 -34.93 -13.48 -2.15
N ALA A 125 -33.98 -14.17 -1.51
CA ALA A 125 -34.26 -14.96 -0.30
C ALA A 125 -34.78 -14.10 0.87
N MET A 126 -34.27 -12.87 1.04
CA MET A 126 -34.79 -11.95 2.05
C MET A 126 -36.22 -11.47 1.74
N LEU A 127 -36.54 -11.20 0.47
CA LEU A 127 -37.89 -10.84 0.04
C LEU A 127 -38.86 -12.00 0.25
N GLU A 128 -38.46 -13.22 -0.10
CA GLU A 128 -39.26 -14.44 0.11
C GLU A 128 -39.55 -14.68 1.59
N ILE A 129 -38.56 -14.49 2.47
CA ILE A 129 -38.76 -14.59 3.92
C ILE A 129 -39.69 -13.49 4.45
N GLY A 130 -39.56 -12.26 3.94
CA GLY A 130 -40.42 -11.14 4.32
C GLY A 130 -41.89 -11.36 3.92
N ASP A 131 -42.13 -11.87 2.71
CA ASP A 131 -43.46 -12.17 2.17
C ASP A 131 -44.14 -13.31 2.97
N VAL A 132 -43.36 -14.33 3.38
CA VAL A 132 -43.85 -15.40 4.26
C VAL A 132 -44.20 -14.92 5.67
N MET A 133 -43.49 -13.90 6.19
CA MET A 133 -43.81 -13.31 7.50
C MET A 133 -45.06 -12.42 7.45
N ASP A 134 -45.25 -11.64 6.39
CA ASP A 134 -46.42 -10.76 6.18
C ASP A 134 -47.71 -11.58 5.96
N ALA A 135 -47.63 -12.64 5.16
CA ALA A 135 -48.74 -13.58 4.96
C ALA A 135 -49.13 -14.39 6.21
N GLY A 136 -48.27 -14.41 7.24
CA GLY A 136 -48.55 -15.05 8.53
C GLY A 136 -49.27 -14.13 9.53
N GLU A 137 -49.28 -12.82 9.32
CA GLU A 137 -49.90 -11.83 10.22
C GLU A 137 -51.37 -11.51 9.87
N ASP A 138 -51.77 -11.68 8.60
CA ASP A 138 -53.16 -11.46 8.14
C ASP A 138 -54.10 -12.67 8.37
N GLY A 139 -53.63 -13.69 9.10
CA GLY A 139 -54.32 -14.97 9.29
C GLY A 139 -54.99 -15.22 10.66
N VAL A 140 -55.15 -14.20 11.52
CA VAL A 140 -55.79 -14.34 12.86
C VAL A 140 -56.98 -13.42 13.05
#